data_AF-A0AAV4G9H6-F1
#
_entry.id   AF-A0AAV4G9H6-F1
#
_cell.length_a   1.000
_cell.length_b   1.000
_cell.length_c   1.000
_cell.angle_alpha   90.00
_cell.angle_beta   90.00
_cell.angle_gamma   90.00
#
_symmetry.space_group_name_H-M   'P 1'
#
loop_
_entity.id
_entity.type
_entity.pdbx_description
1 polymer ?
#
loop_
_entity_poly.entity_id
_entity_poly.type
_entity_poly.pdbx_seq_one_letter_code
_entity_poly.pdbx_strand_id
1 'polypeptide(L)'
;MKASHQNVKIKPAGLFVKNTLPYIGASPDGVMHCDCHGQATVEIKCPYSLRGMDVFEHYSKTEFIHIDETGNLNIKKDHEYYFQVQAQLAVTMFDVGYFCVYTAAGKPLILTISKDEKFWNDAEQKLVIFFKSYLSKYLLGFNSFSFCPSCDKLCIEPDECKHEGDNCVCCDVCNLWFHWKCQNYTESDSFICSLCSEAMDY
;
A
#
# COMPACT_ATOMS: atom_id res chain seq x y z
N MET A 1 -13.14 34.10 -4.57
CA MET A 1 -14.55 33.69 -4.68
C MET A 1 -14.62 32.20 -4.39
N LYS A 2 -15.44 31.76 -3.42
CA LYS A 2 -15.63 30.32 -3.17
C LYS A 2 -16.41 29.74 -4.34
N ALA A 3 -15.77 28.92 -5.17
CA ALA A 3 -16.50 28.04 -6.07
C ALA A 3 -17.28 27.07 -5.17
N SER A 4 -18.57 27.33 -4.98
CA SER A 4 -19.46 26.39 -4.29
C SER A 4 -19.95 25.40 -5.34
N HIS A 5 -19.86 24.11 -5.01
CA HIS A 5 -20.40 23.07 -5.87
C HIS A 5 -21.94 23.11 -5.84
N GLN A 6 -22.57 22.97 -7.01
CA GLN A 6 -24.03 22.99 -7.15
C GLN A 6 -24.60 21.58 -6.99
N ASN A 7 -25.67 21.45 -6.19
CA ASN A 7 -26.40 20.20 -5.96
C ASN A 7 -25.52 18.99 -5.63
N VAL A 8 -24.53 19.20 -4.74
CA VAL A 8 -23.58 18.16 -4.34
C VAL A 8 -24.31 16.96 -3.74
N LYS A 9 -23.98 15.78 -4.26
CA LYS A 9 -24.35 14.50 -3.70
C LYS A 9 -23.08 13.68 -3.50
N ILE A 10 -22.88 13.16 -2.30
CA ILE A 10 -21.81 12.22 -1.99
C ILE A 10 -22.46 10.90 -1.61
N LYS A 11 -21.99 9.81 -2.21
CA LYS A 11 -22.43 8.46 -1.88
C LYS A 11 -21.22 7.61 -1.48
N PRO A 12 -21.37 6.68 -0.52
CA PRO A 12 -20.34 5.68 -0.25
C PRO A 12 -19.99 4.92 -1.53
N ALA A 13 -18.72 4.60 -1.68
CA ALA A 13 -18.23 3.81 -2.80
C ALA A 13 -18.00 2.34 -2.38
N GLY A 14 -18.10 1.45 -3.37
CA GLY A 14 -17.57 0.09 -3.26
C GLY A 14 -16.23 -0.03 -3.99
N LEU A 15 -15.85 -1.26 -4.30
CA LEU A 15 -14.66 -1.53 -5.09
C LEU A 15 -14.88 -1.21 -6.58
N PHE A 16 -14.03 -0.35 -7.13
CA PHE A 16 -13.87 -0.17 -8.57
C PHE A 16 -12.75 -1.07 -9.05
N VAL A 17 -12.97 -1.77 -10.16
CA VAL A 17 -12.00 -2.66 -10.78
C VAL A 17 -11.67 -2.13 -12.17
N LYS A 18 -10.37 -2.07 -12.51
CA LYS A 18 -9.94 -1.62 -13.82
C LYS A 18 -10.29 -2.65 -14.89
N ASN A 19 -11.11 -2.26 -15.86
CA ASN A 19 -11.60 -3.18 -16.90
C ASN A 19 -10.48 -3.85 -17.71
N THR A 20 -9.36 -3.16 -17.97
CA THR A 20 -8.25 -3.70 -18.76
C THR A 20 -7.26 -4.54 -17.95
N LEU A 21 -7.20 -4.33 -16.64
CA LEU A 21 -6.29 -5.00 -15.71
C LEU A 21 -7.08 -5.35 -14.43
N PRO A 22 -7.91 -6.41 -14.45
CA PRO A 22 -8.92 -6.66 -13.40
C PRO A 22 -8.34 -7.03 -12.02
N TYR A 23 -7.03 -7.17 -11.92
CA TYR A 23 -6.29 -7.32 -10.67
C TYR A 23 -5.87 -5.97 -10.05
N ILE A 24 -6.19 -4.85 -10.69
CA ILE A 24 -6.02 -3.49 -10.16
C ILE A 24 -7.40 -2.95 -9.81
N GLY A 25 -7.59 -2.57 -8.56
CA GLY A 25 -8.82 -1.95 -8.07
C GLY A 25 -8.55 -0.97 -6.95
N ALA A 26 -9.53 -0.11 -6.68
CA ALA A 26 -9.50 0.82 -5.57
C ALA A 26 -10.91 1.08 -5.05
N SER A 27 -11.01 1.38 -3.75
CA SER A 27 -12.26 1.76 -3.09
C SER A 27 -12.05 3.14 -2.47
N PRO A 28 -12.51 4.23 -3.10
CA PRO A 28 -12.57 5.52 -2.41
C PRO A 28 -13.55 5.46 -1.25
N ASP A 29 -13.47 6.40 -0.31
CA ASP A 29 -14.46 6.51 0.77
C ASP A 29 -15.83 6.98 0.24
N GLY A 30 -15.82 7.76 -0.85
CA GLY A 30 -17.03 8.16 -1.53
C GLY A 30 -16.83 8.60 -2.97
N VAL A 31 -17.96 8.66 -3.69
CA VAL A 31 -18.05 9.34 -4.99
C VAL A 31 -18.93 10.57 -4.82
N MET A 32 -18.35 11.72 -5.11
CA MET A 32 -19.07 12.98 -5.22
C MET A 32 -19.61 13.14 -6.64
N HIS A 33 -20.79 13.74 -6.74
CA HIS A 33 -21.32 14.31 -7.98
C HIS A 33 -21.80 15.74 -7.71
N CYS A 34 -21.53 16.65 -8.64
CA CYS A 34 -22.10 17.98 -8.66
C CYS A 34 -22.42 18.41 -10.09
N ASP A 35 -23.41 19.27 -10.26
CA ASP A 35 -23.88 19.68 -11.59
C ASP A 35 -22.84 20.52 -12.35
N CYS A 36 -21.92 21.16 -11.63
CA CYS A 36 -20.91 22.05 -12.21
C CYS A 36 -19.61 21.37 -12.66
N HIS A 37 -19.22 20.25 -12.06
CA HIS A 37 -17.94 19.58 -12.37
C HIS A 37 -18.07 18.07 -12.60
N GLY A 38 -19.27 17.50 -12.51
CA GLY A 38 -19.47 16.06 -12.69
C GLY A 38 -19.03 15.25 -11.46
N GLN A 39 -18.34 14.14 -11.70
CA GLN A 39 -17.97 13.17 -10.67
C GLN A 39 -16.54 13.34 -10.18
N ALA A 40 -16.31 13.05 -8.90
CA ALA A 40 -15.00 13.05 -8.29
C ALA A 40 -14.91 11.99 -7.19
N THR A 41 -13.71 11.47 -6.93
CA THR A 41 -13.48 10.61 -5.75
C THR A 41 -13.40 11.46 -4.48
N VAL A 42 -13.71 10.86 -3.34
CA VAL A 42 -13.53 11.45 -2.01
C VAL A 42 -12.76 10.44 -1.17
N GLU A 43 -11.64 10.88 -0.61
CA GLU A 43 -10.81 10.12 0.33
C GLU A 43 -10.66 10.93 1.62
N ILE A 44 -10.97 10.34 2.76
CA ILE A 44 -11.00 10.98 4.06
C ILE A 44 -9.97 10.33 4.97
N LYS A 45 -9.02 11.12 5.47
CA LYS A 45 -8.07 10.70 6.49
C LYS A 45 -8.34 11.38 7.81
N CYS A 46 -8.37 10.57 8.87
CA CYS A 46 -8.53 11.01 10.24
C CYS A 46 -7.26 10.69 11.06
N PRO A 47 -6.14 11.42 10.85
CA PRO A 47 -4.86 11.08 11.47
C PRO A 47 -4.94 11.23 13.01
N TYR A 48 -4.60 10.16 13.72
CA TYR A 48 -4.61 10.16 15.18
C TYR A 48 -3.66 11.21 15.77
N SER A 49 -2.51 11.46 15.12
CA SER A 49 -1.52 12.46 15.56
C SER A 49 -2.04 13.90 15.60
N LEU A 50 -3.15 14.19 14.91
CA LEU A 50 -3.81 15.50 14.89
C LEU A 50 -5.15 15.51 15.63
N ARG A 51 -5.54 14.44 16.33
CA ARG A 51 -6.86 14.37 16.96
C ARG A 51 -7.07 15.54 17.91
N GLY A 52 -8.12 16.31 17.68
CA GLY A 52 -8.46 17.50 18.48
C GLY A 52 -7.60 18.73 18.18
N MET A 53 -6.78 18.72 17.14
CA MET A 53 -5.92 19.83 16.73
C MET A 53 -6.33 20.38 15.37
N ASP A 54 -6.17 21.68 15.17
CA ASP A 54 -6.38 22.30 13.87
C ASP A 54 -5.27 21.88 12.90
N VAL A 55 -5.66 21.36 11.73
CA VAL A 55 -4.72 20.85 10.72
C VAL A 55 -3.84 21.94 10.12
N PHE A 56 -4.34 23.18 9.99
CA PHE A 56 -3.57 24.27 9.41
C PHE A 56 -2.43 24.73 10.30
N GLU A 57 -2.59 24.58 11.63
CA GLU A 57 -1.57 24.92 12.61
C GLU A 57 -0.62 23.75 12.91
N HIS A 58 -1.08 22.50 12.76
CA HIS A 58 -0.37 21.32 13.25
C HIS A 58 0.02 20.30 12.17
N TYR A 59 -0.12 20.62 10.88
CA TYR A 59 0.17 19.71 9.76
C TYR A 59 1.56 19.04 9.84
N SER A 60 2.55 19.71 10.45
CA SER A 60 3.93 19.21 10.63
C SER A 60 4.03 17.95 11.50
N LYS A 61 2.97 17.57 12.21
CA LYS A 61 2.86 16.27 12.92
C LYS A 61 2.42 15.11 12.02
N THR A 62 2.34 15.33 10.71
CA THR A 62 1.99 14.33 9.72
C THR A 62 3.07 14.21 8.67
N GLU A 63 3.31 12.98 8.20
CA GLU A 63 4.31 12.73 7.16
C GLU A 63 3.78 12.99 5.75
N PHE A 64 2.46 13.20 5.58
CA PHE A 64 1.81 13.27 4.27
C PHE A 64 1.40 14.67 3.82
N ILE A 65 1.44 15.69 4.69
CA ILE A 65 1.18 17.09 4.32
C ILE A 65 2.49 17.89 4.34
N HIS A 66 2.61 18.86 3.43
CA HIS A 66 3.68 19.85 3.39
C HIS A 66 3.12 21.21 2.95
N ILE A 67 3.91 22.27 3.11
CA ILE A 67 3.67 23.57 2.47
C ILE A 67 4.41 23.58 1.13
N ASP A 68 3.72 23.94 0.06
CA ASP A 68 4.32 24.11 -1.26
C ASP A 68 5.05 25.46 -1.41
N GLU A 69 5.68 25.67 -2.58
CA GLU A 69 6.40 26.91 -2.90
C GLU A 69 5.52 28.17 -2.85
N THR A 70 4.20 28.02 -2.91
CA THR A 70 3.22 29.10 -2.87
C THR A 70 2.70 29.39 -1.46
N GLY A 71 3.15 28.63 -0.46
CA GLY A 71 2.71 28.78 0.93
C GLY A 71 1.43 28.00 1.26
N ASN A 72 0.94 27.15 0.37
CA ASN A 72 -0.30 26.39 0.55
C ASN A 72 -0.04 24.95 1.00
N LEU A 73 -0.90 24.44 1.88
CA LEU A 73 -0.83 23.04 2.29
C LEU A 73 -1.20 22.12 1.14
N ASN A 74 -0.37 21.10 0.93
CA ASN A 74 -0.55 20.08 -0.09
C ASN A 74 -0.13 18.70 0.41
N ILE A 75 -0.63 17.66 -0.26
CA ILE A 75 -0.19 16.29 -0.04
C ILE A 75 1.20 16.08 -0.65
N LYS A 76 2.07 15.37 0.06
CA LYS A 76 3.36 14.96 -0.48
C LYS A 76 3.16 13.88 -1.55
N LYS A 77 3.72 14.09 -2.75
CA LYS A 77 3.50 13.20 -3.92
C LYS A 77 4.20 11.84 -3.80
N ASP A 78 5.20 11.74 -2.95
CA ASP A 78 5.94 10.51 -2.63
C ASP A 78 5.30 9.71 -1.48
N HIS A 79 4.23 10.21 -0.84
CA HIS A 79 3.53 9.50 0.22
C HIS A 79 2.47 8.53 -0.33
N GLU A 80 2.27 7.40 0.35
CA GLU A 80 1.33 6.33 -0.04
C GLU A 80 -0.10 6.81 -0.33
N TYR A 81 -0.57 7.83 0.39
CA TYR A 81 -1.90 8.42 0.17
C TYR A 81 -2.04 9.12 -1.18
N TYR A 82 -0.97 9.69 -1.74
CA TYR A 82 -1.01 10.22 -3.10
C TYR A 82 -1.13 9.08 -4.12
N PHE A 83 -0.38 7.98 -3.94
CA PHE A 83 -0.55 6.77 -4.75
C PHE A 83 -1.97 6.23 -4.66
N GLN A 84 -2.57 6.20 -3.47
CA GLN A 84 -3.93 5.73 -3.24
C GLN A 84 -4.95 6.57 -4.04
N VAL A 85 -4.89 7.90 -3.95
CA VAL A 85 -5.82 8.78 -4.69
C VAL A 85 -5.60 8.65 -6.20
N GLN A 86 -4.35 8.62 -6.68
CA GLN A 86 -4.06 8.44 -8.11
C GLN A 86 -4.58 7.09 -8.64
N ALA A 87 -4.48 6.01 -7.85
CA ALA A 87 -5.07 4.73 -8.18
C ALA A 87 -6.60 4.82 -8.29
N GLN A 88 -7.26 5.49 -7.34
CA GLN A 88 -8.71 5.71 -7.38
C GLN A 88 -9.13 6.48 -8.64
N LEU A 89 -8.43 7.56 -9.00
CA LEU A 89 -8.72 8.33 -10.23
C LEU A 89 -8.55 7.48 -11.49
N ALA A 90 -7.50 6.66 -11.53
CA ALA A 90 -7.24 5.80 -12.66
C ALA A 90 -8.31 4.70 -12.85
N VAL A 91 -8.72 4.02 -11.77
CA VAL A 91 -9.71 2.94 -11.88
C VAL A 91 -11.14 3.44 -12.05
N THR A 92 -11.47 4.61 -11.51
CA THR A 92 -12.79 5.25 -11.68
C THR A 92 -12.91 6.01 -13.01
N MET A 93 -11.78 6.30 -13.66
CA MET A 93 -11.68 7.18 -14.82
C MET A 93 -12.16 8.61 -14.55
N PHE A 94 -12.08 9.07 -13.29
CA PHE A 94 -12.36 10.46 -12.93
C PHE A 94 -11.10 11.31 -13.01
N ASP A 95 -11.26 12.59 -13.36
CA ASP A 95 -10.13 13.51 -13.51
C ASP A 95 -9.68 14.17 -12.21
N VAL A 96 -10.55 14.16 -11.19
CA VAL A 96 -10.35 14.88 -9.92
C VAL A 96 -10.80 14.04 -8.73
N GLY A 97 -10.05 14.14 -7.64
CA GLY A 97 -10.38 13.59 -6.32
C GLY A 97 -10.21 14.63 -5.22
N TYR A 98 -11.03 14.51 -4.18
CA TYR A 98 -10.94 15.33 -2.97
C TYR A 98 -10.30 14.54 -1.85
N PHE A 99 -9.14 14.99 -1.40
CA PHE A 99 -8.46 14.45 -0.23
C PHE A 99 -8.78 15.33 0.99
N CYS A 100 -9.51 14.78 1.94
CA CYS A 100 -9.99 15.45 3.14
C CYS A 100 -9.22 14.99 4.36
N VAL A 101 -8.65 15.91 5.13
CA VAL A 101 -8.07 15.64 6.44
C VAL A 101 -9.02 16.17 7.50
N TYR A 102 -9.58 15.26 8.30
CA TYR A 102 -10.51 15.58 9.38
C TYR A 102 -9.90 15.23 10.74
N THR A 103 -9.86 16.19 11.65
CA THR A 103 -9.15 16.06 12.94
C THR A 103 -10.07 16.21 14.15
N ALA A 104 -11.38 16.32 13.95
CA ALA A 104 -12.37 16.65 14.99
C ALA A 104 -12.14 18.01 15.70
N ALA A 105 -11.29 18.88 15.14
CA ALA A 105 -11.11 20.26 15.56
C ALA A 105 -10.88 21.16 14.34
N GLY A 106 -11.30 22.42 14.44
CA GLY A 106 -11.12 23.38 13.36
C GLY A 106 -11.88 23.03 12.08
N LYS A 107 -11.40 23.55 10.94
CA LYS A 107 -11.95 23.24 9.62
C LYS A 107 -11.17 22.08 9.00
N PRO A 108 -11.84 21.15 8.29
CA PRO A 108 -11.11 20.13 7.53
C PRO A 108 -10.25 20.78 6.44
N LEU A 109 -9.06 20.23 6.22
CA LEU A 109 -8.27 20.53 5.03
C LEU A 109 -8.83 19.71 3.88
N ILE A 110 -9.21 20.37 2.78
CA ILE A 110 -9.70 19.71 1.57
C ILE A 110 -8.77 20.08 0.43
N LEU A 111 -8.10 19.08 -0.13
CA LEU A 111 -7.19 19.23 -1.26
C LEU A 111 -7.84 18.64 -2.51
N THR A 112 -7.84 19.40 -3.59
CA THR A 112 -8.23 18.92 -4.92
C THR A 112 -7.01 18.31 -5.59
N ILE A 113 -7.08 17.01 -5.87
CA ILE A 113 -6.01 16.26 -6.54
C ILE A 113 -6.49 15.94 -7.96
N SER A 114 -5.78 16.47 -8.95
CA SER A 114 -6.02 16.11 -10.35
C SER A 114 -5.29 14.81 -10.70
N LYS A 115 -5.85 14.09 -11.67
CA LYS A 115 -5.22 12.91 -12.26
C LYS A 115 -3.84 13.28 -12.83
N ASP A 116 -2.84 12.50 -12.44
CA ASP A 116 -1.46 12.62 -12.90
C ASP A 116 -1.12 11.38 -13.74
N GLU A 117 -1.36 11.47 -15.05
CA GLU A 117 -1.22 10.32 -15.94
C GLU A 117 0.22 9.79 -16.00
N LYS A 118 1.21 10.69 -15.93
CA LYS A 118 2.62 10.30 -15.95
C LYS A 118 2.95 9.48 -14.71
N PHE A 119 2.55 9.97 -13.53
CA PHE A 119 2.74 9.25 -12.28
C PHE A 119 2.01 7.90 -12.28
N TRP A 120 0.74 7.88 -12.71
CA TRP A 120 -0.04 6.64 -12.72
C TRP A 120 0.53 5.61 -13.69
N ASN A 121 0.96 6.01 -14.88
CA ASN A 121 1.53 5.09 -15.87
C ASN A 121 2.79 4.38 -15.34
N ASP A 122 3.64 5.06 -14.57
CA ASP A 122 4.80 4.44 -13.91
C ASP A 122 4.38 3.46 -12.80
N ALA A 123 3.43 3.86 -11.95
CA ALA A 123 2.90 3.00 -10.89
C ALA A 123 2.21 1.74 -11.46
N GLU A 124 1.41 1.90 -12.53
CA GLU A 124 0.69 0.81 -13.18
C GLU A 124 1.64 -0.24 -13.76
N GLN A 125 2.75 0.17 -14.38
CA GLN A 125 3.76 -0.77 -14.90
C GLN A 125 4.35 -1.63 -13.78
N LYS A 126 4.66 -1.03 -12.62
CA LYS A 126 5.16 -1.74 -11.44
C LYS A 126 4.12 -2.72 -10.91
N LEU A 127 2.84 -2.32 -10.83
CA LEU A 127 1.74 -3.20 -10.41
C LEU A 127 1.54 -4.38 -11.38
N VAL A 128 1.65 -4.15 -12.68
CA VAL A 128 1.55 -5.21 -13.69
C VAL A 128 2.68 -6.22 -13.54
N ILE A 129 3.92 -5.75 -13.35
CA ILE A 129 5.07 -6.61 -13.11
C ILE A 129 4.84 -7.41 -11.84
N PHE A 130 4.55 -6.76 -10.72
CA PHE A 130 4.29 -7.41 -9.43
C PHE A 130 3.22 -8.50 -9.54
N PHE A 131 2.07 -8.20 -10.15
CA PHE A 131 1.00 -9.18 -10.29
C PHE A 131 1.42 -10.38 -11.15
N LYS A 132 2.00 -10.14 -12.32
CA LYS A 132 2.30 -11.19 -13.30
C LYS A 132 3.56 -12.01 -12.95
N SER A 133 4.59 -11.37 -12.39
CA SER A 133 5.88 -12.03 -12.11
C SER A 133 5.91 -12.71 -10.75
N TYR A 134 5.20 -12.16 -9.77
CA TYR A 134 5.21 -12.61 -8.39
C TYR A 134 3.84 -13.16 -7.99
N LEU A 135 2.83 -12.30 -7.80
CA LEU A 135 1.60 -12.68 -7.10
C LEU A 135 0.83 -13.83 -7.79
N SER A 136 0.69 -13.78 -9.12
CA SER A 136 -0.05 -14.80 -9.87
C SER A 136 0.56 -16.19 -9.77
N LYS A 137 1.89 -16.32 -9.63
CA LYS A 137 2.55 -17.62 -9.45
C LYS A 137 2.17 -18.26 -8.13
N TYR A 138 2.08 -17.48 -7.06
CA TYR A 138 1.62 -17.96 -5.76
C TYR A 138 0.13 -18.29 -5.77
N LEU A 139 -0.71 -17.42 -6.36
CA LEU A 139 -2.16 -17.65 -6.44
C LEU A 139 -2.52 -18.91 -7.24
N LEU A 140 -1.73 -19.25 -8.26
CA LEU A 140 -1.94 -20.45 -9.08
C LEU A 140 -1.19 -21.69 -8.55
N GLY A 141 -0.47 -21.56 -7.43
CA GLY A 141 0.29 -22.65 -6.83
C GLY A 141 1.54 -23.06 -7.63
N PHE A 142 1.99 -22.25 -8.59
CA PHE A 142 3.26 -22.48 -9.29
C PHE A 142 4.46 -22.24 -8.38
N ASN A 143 4.31 -21.36 -7.39
CA ASN A 143 5.23 -21.21 -6.29
C ASN A 143 4.52 -21.60 -5.00
N SER A 144 5.11 -22.52 -4.22
CA SER A 144 4.63 -22.85 -2.88
C SER A 144 5.18 -21.85 -1.87
N PHE A 145 4.34 -21.41 -0.94
CA PHE A 145 4.84 -20.79 0.29
C PHE A 145 5.64 -21.82 1.07
N SER A 146 6.88 -21.48 1.40
CA SER A 146 7.70 -22.30 2.29
C SER A 146 7.42 -21.90 3.72
N PHE A 147 7.09 -22.85 4.59
CA PHE A 147 6.92 -22.61 6.02
C PHE A 147 8.03 -23.29 6.79
N CYS A 148 8.60 -22.61 7.77
CA CYS A 148 9.64 -23.16 8.61
C CYS A 148 9.06 -24.27 9.50
N PRO A 149 9.54 -25.52 9.40
CA PRO A 149 9.02 -26.63 10.21
C PRO A 149 9.18 -26.42 11.72
N SER A 150 10.17 -25.62 12.15
CA SER A 150 10.47 -25.39 13.57
C SER A 150 9.49 -24.43 14.25
N CYS A 151 8.88 -23.49 13.52
CA CYS A 151 8.02 -22.47 14.12
C CYS A 151 6.71 -22.22 13.37
N ASP A 152 6.48 -22.92 12.27
CA ASP A 152 5.29 -22.84 11.40
C ASP A 152 5.02 -21.43 10.84
N LYS A 153 6.07 -20.61 10.76
CA LYS A 153 6.01 -19.27 10.16
C LYS A 153 6.51 -19.30 8.73
N LEU A 154 5.98 -18.38 7.91
CA LEU A 154 6.38 -18.21 6.52
C LEU A 154 7.89 -17.93 6.42
N CYS A 155 8.57 -18.69 5.58
CA CYS A 155 9.91 -18.37 5.09
C CYS A 155 9.76 -17.32 3.99
N ILE A 156 10.40 -16.18 4.21
CA ILE A 156 10.36 -15.04 3.28
C ILE A 156 11.61 -15.04 2.41
N GLU A 157 11.49 -14.47 1.22
CA GLU A 157 12.64 -14.30 0.33
C GLU A 157 13.67 -13.35 0.98
N PRO A 158 14.97 -13.49 0.65
CA PRO A 158 16.02 -12.63 1.21
C PRO A 158 15.73 -11.13 1.05
N ASP A 159 15.19 -10.73 -0.10
CA ASP A 159 14.84 -9.33 -0.41
C ASP A 159 13.66 -8.80 0.44
N GLU A 160 12.90 -9.68 1.09
CA GLU A 160 11.77 -9.35 1.94
C GLU A 160 12.14 -9.32 3.44
N CYS A 161 13.35 -9.73 3.80
CA CYS A 161 13.83 -9.79 5.17
C CYS A 161 14.08 -8.39 5.75
N LYS A 162 13.41 -8.06 6.86
CA LYS A 162 13.56 -6.74 7.54
C LYS A 162 14.65 -6.77 8.62
N HIS A 163 15.00 -7.95 9.12
CA HIS A 163 16.01 -8.16 10.15
C HIS A 163 16.94 -9.31 9.76
N GLU A 164 18.22 -9.24 10.16
CA GLU A 164 19.27 -10.22 9.77
C GLU A 164 18.94 -11.69 10.05
N GLY A 165 18.05 -12.00 11.01
CA GLY A 165 17.67 -13.38 11.29
C GLY A 165 16.24 -13.74 10.89
N ASP A 166 15.62 -12.95 10.01
CA ASP A 166 14.43 -13.36 9.26
C ASP A 166 14.80 -14.17 8.00
N ASN A 167 16.10 -14.21 7.67
CA ASN A 167 16.66 -15.02 6.61
C ASN A 167 16.30 -16.50 6.77
N CYS A 168 16.21 -17.17 5.64
CA CYS A 168 15.91 -18.58 5.55
C CYS A 168 17.07 -19.33 4.89
N VAL A 169 17.23 -20.59 5.26
CA VAL A 169 18.19 -21.52 4.66
C VAL A 169 17.45 -22.78 4.23
N CYS A 170 17.73 -23.26 3.02
CA CYS A 170 17.17 -24.50 2.50
C CYS A 170 18.09 -25.68 2.85
N CYS A 171 17.51 -26.80 3.24
CA CYS A 171 18.25 -28.06 3.34
C CYS A 171 18.29 -28.76 1.99
N ASP A 172 19.48 -29.05 1.48
CA ASP A 172 19.66 -29.78 0.20
C ASP A 172 19.16 -31.24 0.23
N VAL A 173 18.93 -31.81 1.42
CA VAL A 173 18.45 -33.20 1.59
C VAL A 173 16.92 -33.27 1.56
N CYS A 174 16.24 -32.51 2.41
CA CYS A 174 14.78 -32.55 2.52
C CYS A 174 14.06 -31.46 1.73
N ASN A 175 14.79 -30.51 1.14
CA ASN A 175 14.27 -29.33 0.45
C ASN A 175 13.33 -28.45 1.30
N LEU A 176 13.42 -28.56 2.63
CA LEU A 176 12.68 -27.72 3.55
C LEU A 176 13.49 -26.46 3.87
N TRP A 177 12.78 -25.34 3.95
CA TRP A 177 13.33 -24.05 4.34
C TRP A 177 13.16 -23.82 5.83
N PHE A 178 14.18 -23.26 6.47
CA PHE A 178 14.15 -22.95 7.89
C PHE A 178 14.61 -21.51 8.13
N HIS A 179 14.01 -20.82 9.09
CA HIS A 179 14.58 -19.55 9.56
C HIS A 179 15.93 -19.79 10.21
N TRP A 180 16.88 -18.90 9.96
CA TRP A 180 18.22 -18.97 10.54
C TRP A 180 18.17 -19.09 12.06
N LYS A 181 17.36 -18.22 12.71
CA LYS A 181 17.15 -18.24 14.18
C LYS A 181 16.58 -19.57 14.68
N CYS A 182 15.74 -20.24 13.89
CA CYS A 182 15.14 -21.51 14.29
C CYS A 182 16.13 -22.68 14.24
N GLN A 183 17.20 -22.55 13.48
CA GLN A 183 18.26 -23.57 13.36
C GLN A 183 19.55 -23.14 14.05
N ASN A 184 19.56 -22.01 14.76
CA ASN A 184 20.77 -21.36 15.28
C ASN A 184 21.86 -21.21 14.20
N TYR A 185 21.44 -21.04 12.94
CA TYR A 185 22.35 -20.86 11.84
C TYR A 185 22.85 -19.42 11.83
N THR A 186 24.16 -19.27 11.83
CA THR A 186 24.85 -18.03 11.52
C THR A 186 25.60 -18.23 10.22
N GLU A 187 25.79 -17.15 9.45
CA GLU A 187 26.50 -17.12 8.17
C GLU A 187 27.90 -17.78 8.30
N SER A 188 27.96 -19.08 8.07
CA SER A 188 29.12 -19.96 8.21
C SER A 188 29.00 -21.04 7.14
N ASP A 189 30.13 -21.60 6.69
CA ASP A 189 30.21 -22.38 5.45
C ASP A 189 29.41 -23.70 5.41
N SER A 190 28.71 -24.09 6.49
CA SER A 190 27.91 -25.32 6.51
C SER A 190 26.64 -25.20 7.35
N PHE A 191 25.48 -25.45 6.73
CA PHE A 191 24.19 -25.63 7.40
C PHE A 191 23.93 -27.11 7.67
N ILE A 192 23.58 -27.43 8.93
CA ILE A 192 23.13 -28.77 9.32
C ILE A 192 21.64 -28.69 9.63
N CYS A 193 20.83 -29.43 8.88
CA CYS A 193 19.39 -29.48 9.09
C CYS A 193 19.04 -30.36 10.30
N SER A 194 18.41 -29.77 11.32
CA SER A 194 17.96 -30.48 12.53
C SER A 194 17.13 -31.74 12.23
N LEU A 195 16.22 -31.70 11.25
CA LEU A 195 15.39 -32.84 10.89
C LEU A 195 16.15 -33.96 10.18
N CYS A 196 17.19 -33.62 9.40
CA CYS A 196 17.98 -34.60 8.67
C CYS A 196 19.11 -35.18 9.52
N SER A 197 19.66 -34.41 10.48
CA SER A 197 20.71 -34.87 11.38
C SER A 197 20.20 -35.91 12.37
N GLU A 198 18.98 -35.75 12.90
CA GLU A 198 18.38 -36.73 13.82
C GLU A 198 18.07 -38.09 13.15
N ALA A 199 17.99 -38.13 11.82
CA ALA A 199 17.71 -39.34 11.06
C ALA A 199 18.95 -40.21 10.76
N MET A 200 20.17 -39.73 11.07
CA MET A 200 21.44 -40.43 10.78
C MET A 200 22.05 -41.19 11.98
N ASP A 201 21.42 -41.12 13.16
CA ASP A 201 21.90 -41.76 14.40
C ASP A 201 21.34 -43.19 14.64
N TYR A 202 20.93 -43.90 13.57
CA TYR A 202 20.48 -45.31 13.62
C TYR A 202 21.27 -46.24 12.70
#